data_AF-A0A817X1R5-F1
#
_entry.id   AF-A0A817X1R5-F1
#
_cell.length_a   1.000
_cell.length_b   1.000
_cell.length_c   1.000
_cell.angle_alpha   90.00
_cell.angle_beta   90.00
_cell.angle_gamma   90.00
#
_symmetry.space_group_name_H-M   'P 1'
#
loop_
_entity.id
_entity.type
_entity.pdbx_description
1 polymer ?
#
loop_
_entity_poly.entity_id
_entity_poly.type
_entity_poly.pdbx_seq_one_letter_code
_entity_poly.pdbx_strand_id
1 'polypeptide(L)'
;MNLFSRKSATTNRPVSPSASISNTAVAGPEAFASNLAYGRGFFEPGAYSVALKRCENGHDLAQQLVTMFEERAKLELDYSNELRSWSRKWHGELVKSNEYGTNKQVWDQSVATGEQVAEVHSTLSSSLSDSLIPKLRQWRKDNYEKSLIHYKIVKEFEKDFIDAQKSWSKLLEKISENKSTYYAACKTTKLADEAERTASEEQRKKLADKAEVARREVGFAKTKYEQAINEAREQRPRYETSMKEVFDRTQTFERKRLEFFKETFDEFYKLVETMTQDNSILKKMIEDYKTSLSTHNIEQDLTWWDENYGTQTNSRWPEFEECRD
;
A
#
# COMPACT_ATOMS: atom_id res chain seq x y z
N MET A 1 0.13 24.82 65.99
CA MET A 1 0.63 23.48 65.59
C MET A 1 0.46 23.34 64.09
N ASN A 2 1.56 23.02 63.42
CA ASN A 2 1.79 22.82 61.97
C ASN A 2 0.60 22.18 61.22
N LEU A 3 0.10 22.65 60.07
CA LEU A 3 0.69 22.91 58.73
C LEU A 3 1.45 21.72 58.11
N PHE A 4 1.00 21.34 56.90
CA PHE A 4 1.58 20.46 55.87
C PHE A 4 1.35 18.94 55.96
N SER A 5 0.51 18.41 55.06
CA SER A 5 0.97 17.67 53.87
C SER A 5 -0.16 16.90 53.17
N ARG A 6 -0.63 17.42 52.03
CA ARG A 6 -0.96 16.57 50.88
C ARG A 6 -0.33 17.22 49.65
N LYS A 7 0.84 16.69 49.27
CA LYS A 7 1.50 16.99 48.00
C LYS A 7 0.58 16.59 46.87
N SER A 8 0.32 17.52 45.95
CA SER A 8 -0.16 17.19 44.61
C SER A 8 0.97 16.41 43.91
N ALA A 9 0.67 15.20 43.46
CA ALA A 9 1.53 14.51 42.51
C ALA A 9 0.87 14.63 41.14
N THR A 10 1.12 15.74 40.46
CA THR A 10 0.98 15.87 39.01
C THR A 10 2.02 14.95 38.38
N THR A 11 1.65 13.72 38.09
CA THR A 11 2.41 12.87 37.17
C THR A 11 2.14 13.36 35.75
N ASN A 12 2.88 14.38 35.31
CA ASN A 12 3.12 14.60 33.90
C ASN A 12 3.86 13.37 33.36
N ARG A 13 3.11 12.40 32.85
CA ARG A 13 3.68 11.40 31.95
C ARG A 13 3.99 12.13 30.64
N PRO A 14 5.25 12.17 30.18
CA PRO A 14 5.49 12.53 28.79
C PRO A 14 4.81 11.46 27.95
N VAL A 15 3.98 11.90 27.00
CA VAL A 15 3.52 11.06 25.89
C VAL A 15 4.79 10.50 25.26
N SER A 16 5.08 9.24 25.55
CA SER A 16 6.18 8.54 24.90
C SER A 16 5.84 8.48 23.42
N PRO A 17 6.76 8.81 22.50
CA PRO A 17 6.53 8.56 21.09
C PRO A 17 6.33 7.06 20.96
N SER A 18 5.10 6.64 20.65
CA SER A 18 4.79 5.24 20.43
C SER A 18 5.73 4.72 19.36
N ALA A 19 6.60 3.82 19.81
CA ALA A 19 7.44 2.90 19.05
C ALA A 19 7.75 3.34 17.60
N SER A 20 9.02 3.64 17.36
CA SER A 20 9.63 3.38 16.06
C SER A 20 9.31 1.94 15.68
N ILE A 21 8.29 1.74 14.84
CA ILE A 21 8.12 0.50 14.10
C ILE A 21 9.26 0.51 13.09
N SER A 22 10.43 0.04 13.50
CA SER A 22 11.44 -0.44 12.55
C SER A 22 10.96 -1.78 12.00
N ASN A 23 9.82 -1.76 11.31
CA ASN A 23 9.63 -2.68 10.21
C ASN A 23 10.44 -2.06 9.08
N THR A 24 11.69 -2.47 8.92
CA THR A 24 12.31 -2.52 7.60
C THR A 24 11.56 -3.58 6.78
N ALA A 25 10.26 -3.36 6.58
CA ALA A 25 9.52 -3.93 5.49
C ALA A 25 10.07 -3.22 4.26
N VAL A 26 10.83 -3.99 3.49
CA VAL A 26 11.61 -3.59 2.32
C VAL A 26 10.69 -2.91 1.30
N ALA A 27 10.51 -1.60 1.45
CA ALA A 27 9.68 -0.76 0.60
C ALA A 27 10.57 -0.05 -0.42
N GLY A 28 10.60 -0.57 -1.64
CA GLY A 28 11.43 -0.02 -2.73
C GLY A 28 11.72 -1.05 -3.83
N PRO A 29 12.67 -0.77 -4.75
CA PRO A 29 13.15 -1.71 -5.77
C PRO A 29 13.60 -3.06 -5.19
N GLU A 30 14.00 -3.04 -3.92
CA GLU A 30 14.39 -4.18 -3.11
C GLU A 30 13.29 -5.23 -2.94
N ALA A 31 12.01 -4.90 -3.19
CA ALA A 31 10.91 -5.87 -3.28
C ALA A 31 11.13 -6.92 -4.39
N PHE A 32 12.03 -6.64 -5.34
CA PHE A 32 12.44 -7.57 -6.38
C PHE A 32 13.80 -8.23 -6.08
N ALA A 33 14.49 -7.91 -4.99
CA ALA A 33 15.84 -8.38 -4.71
C ALA A 33 15.94 -9.92 -4.53
N SER A 34 14.84 -10.58 -4.15
CA SER A 34 14.76 -12.04 -4.08
C SER A 34 14.63 -12.72 -5.45
N ASN A 35 14.37 -11.97 -6.52
CA ASN A 35 14.32 -12.49 -7.87
C ASN A 35 15.76 -12.63 -8.41
N LEU A 36 16.13 -13.82 -8.88
CA LEU A 36 17.46 -14.12 -9.43
C LEU A 36 17.83 -13.26 -10.66
N ALA A 37 16.84 -12.65 -11.31
CA ALA A 37 17.05 -11.71 -12.41
C ALA A 37 17.29 -10.25 -11.97
N TYR A 38 17.13 -9.94 -10.69
CA TYR A 38 17.34 -8.59 -10.18
C TYR A 38 18.79 -8.14 -10.37
N GLY A 39 18.97 -6.89 -10.84
CA GLY A 39 20.29 -6.33 -11.16
C GLY A 39 20.90 -6.81 -12.48
N ARG A 40 20.26 -7.73 -13.21
CA ARG A 40 20.71 -8.17 -14.55
C ARG A 40 20.14 -7.29 -15.65
N GLY A 41 20.84 -7.22 -16.79
CA GLY A 41 20.33 -6.51 -17.97
C GLY A 41 19.08 -7.19 -18.53
N PHE A 42 18.04 -6.43 -18.86
CA PHE A 42 16.75 -6.95 -19.36
C PHE A 42 16.89 -7.91 -20.56
N PHE A 43 17.82 -7.64 -21.47
CA PHE A 43 18.07 -8.47 -22.65
C PHE A 43 18.87 -9.74 -22.37
N GLU A 44 19.32 -9.96 -21.13
CA GLU A 44 19.97 -11.22 -20.79
C GLU A 44 18.95 -12.36 -20.65
N PRO A 45 19.34 -13.61 -20.92
CA PRO A 45 18.47 -14.77 -20.78
C PRO A 45 17.74 -14.83 -19.43
N GLY A 46 16.41 -14.93 -19.49
CA GLY A 46 15.52 -15.01 -18.32
C GLY A 46 15.36 -13.74 -17.48
N ALA A 47 16.05 -12.63 -17.81
CA ALA A 47 16.00 -11.42 -16.99
C ALA A 47 14.63 -10.70 -17.02
N TYR A 48 13.79 -11.00 -18.02
CA TYR A 48 12.41 -10.51 -18.12
C TYR A 48 11.50 -11.01 -16.98
N SER A 49 11.91 -12.02 -16.20
CA SER A 49 11.13 -12.56 -15.09
C SER A 49 10.82 -11.50 -14.01
N VAL A 50 11.62 -10.44 -13.90
CA VAL A 50 11.33 -9.29 -13.02
C VAL A 50 10.05 -8.56 -13.47
N ALA A 51 9.86 -8.39 -14.78
CA ALA A 51 8.65 -7.76 -15.32
C ALA A 51 7.41 -8.63 -15.08
N LEU A 52 7.52 -9.94 -15.26
CA LEU A 52 6.45 -10.90 -14.93
C LEU A 52 6.10 -10.83 -13.44
N LYS A 53 7.12 -10.81 -12.57
CA LYS A 53 6.92 -10.72 -11.12
C LYS A 53 6.19 -9.43 -10.73
N ARG A 54 6.48 -8.30 -11.39
CA ARG A 54 5.73 -7.05 -11.17
C ARG A 54 4.26 -7.21 -11.54
N CYS A 55 3.96 -7.85 -12.66
CA CYS A 55 2.58 -8.12 -13.06
C CYS A 55 1.86 -9.00 -12.03
N GLU A 56 2.48 -10.06 -11.52
CA GLU A 56 1.89 -10.91 -10.48
C GLU A 56 1.64 -10.15 -9.18
N ASN A 57 2.63 -9.41 -8.70
CA ASN A 57 2.56 -8.67 -7.45
C ASN A 57 1.41 -7.63 -7.46
N GLY A 58 1.00 -7.16 -8.64
CA GLY A 58 -0.11 -6.22 -8.79
C GLY A 58 -1.44 -6.74 -8.21
N HIS A 59 -1.70 -8.05 -8.26
CA HIS A 59 -2.87 -8.64 -7.62
C HIS A 59 -2.80 -8.51 -6.10
N ASP A 60 -1.66 -8.85 -5.51
CA ASP A 60 -1.48 -8.88 -4.05
C ASP A 60 -1.47 -7.46 -3.48
N LEU A 61 -0.89 -6.50 -4.20
CA LEU A 61 -0.98 -5.08 -3.87
C LEU A 61 -2.43 -4.58 -3.90
N ALA A 62 -3.23 -5.01 -4.88
CA ALA A 62 -4.66 -4.67 -4.89
C ALA A 62 -5.42 -5.30 -3.73
N GLN A 63 -5.07 -6.52 -3.29
CA GLN A 63 -5.63 -7.13 -2.09
C GLN A 63 -5.20 -6.41 -0.81
N GLN A 64 -3.94 -5.99 -0.69
CA GLN A 64 -3.49 -5.18 0.44
C GLN A 64 -4.26 -3.86 0.51
N LEU A 65 -4.51 -3.24 -0.65
CA LEU A 65 -5.30 -2.01 -0.72
C LEU A 65 -6.77 -2.23 -0.29
N VAL A 66 -7.37 -3.36 -0.66
CA VAL A 66 -8.71 -3.77 -0.17
C VAL A 66 -8.70 -3.85 1.35
N THR A 67 -7.73 -4.59 1.92
CA THR A 67 -7.63 -4.80 3.37
C THR A 67 -7.42 -3.48 4.11
N MET A 68 -6.56 -2.59 3.59
CA MET A 68 -6.35 -1.26 4.16
C MET A 68 -7.65 -0.45 4.24
N PHE A 69 -8.48 -0.49 3.19
CA PHE A 69 -9.76 0.23 3.20
C PHE A 69 -10.83 -0.46 4.06
N GLU A 70 -10.82 -1.79 4.18
CA GLU A 70 -11.70 -2.53 5.10
C GLU A 70 -11.39 -2.17 6.56
N GLU A 71 -10.11 -2.15 6.93
CA GLU A 71 -9.66 -1.69 8.24
C GLU A 71 -10.08 -0.24 8.48
N ARG A 72 -9.92 0.63 7.48
CA ARG A 72 -10.37 2.02 7.56
C ARG A 72 -11.89 2.12 7.77
N ALA A 73 -12.69 1.42 6.98
CA ALA A 73 -14.15 1.42 7.11
C ALA A 73 -14.60 0.95 8.48
N LYS A 74 -13.92 -0.08 9.04
CA LYS A 74 -14.17 -0.57 10.40
C LYS A 74 -13.87 0.48 11.46
N LEU A 75 -12.76 1.21 11.36
CA LEU A 75 -12.43 2.28 12.31
C LEU A 75 -13.53 3.35 12.35
N GLU A 76 -14.03 3.76 11.19
CA GLU A 76 -15.12 4.75 11.09
C GLU A 76 -16.42 4.25 11.71
N LEU A 77 -16.76 2.97 11.50
CA LEU A 77 -17.94 2.33 12.09
C LEU A 77 -17.84 2.22 13.60
N ASP A 78 -16.68 1.78 14.11
CA ASP A 78 -16.45 1.62 15.55
C ASP A 78 -16.55 2.98 16.26
N TYR A 79 -15.94 4.05 15.70
CA TYR A 79 -16.05 5.40 16.24
C TYR A 79 -17.50 5.91 16.23
N SER A 80 -18.22 5.70 15.13
CA SER A 80 -19.65 6.03 15.03
C SER A 80 -20.47 5.34 16.13
N ASN A 81 -20.27 4.03 16.33
CA ASN A 81 -21.00 3.28 17.34
C ASN A 81 -20.72 3.76 18.78
N GLU A 82 -19.46 4.08 19.09
CA GLU A 82 -19.07 4.62 20.40
C GLU A 82 -19.70 6.01 20.64
N LEU A 83 -19.72 6.89 19.63
CA LEU A 83 -20.39 8.18 19.72
C LEU A 83 -21.90 8.04 19.96
N ARG A 84 -22.57 7.14 19.24
CA ARG A 84 -24.00 6.87 19.44
C ARG A 84 -24.29 6.30 20.83
N SER A 85 -23.44 5.39 21.31
CA SER A 85 -23.54 4.81 22.65
C SER A 85 -23.39 5.89 23.73
N TRP A 86 -22.37 6.75 23.60
CA TRP A 86 -22.13 7.89 24.48
C TRP A 86 -23.32 8.87 24.48
N SER A 87 -23.82 9.24 23.30
CA SER A 87 -24.92 10.19 23.17
C SER A 87 -26.20 9.67 23.82
N ARG A 88 -26.62 8.44 23.51
CA ARG A 88 -27.80 7.81 24.12
C ARG A 88 -27.69 7.68 25.64
N LYS A 89 -26.52 7.28 26.14
CA LYS A 89 -26.27 7.18 27.59
C LYS A 89 -26.50 8.54 28.26
N TRP A 90 -25.83 9.59 27.78
CA TRP A 90 -25.88 10.89 28.44
C TRP A 90 -27.23 11.59 28.27
N HIS A 91 -27.93 11.34 27.15
CA HIS A 91 -29.31 11.82 27.00
C HIS A 91 -30.21 11.16 28.06
N GLY A 92 -30.09 9.85 28.27
CA GLY A 92 -30.81 9.12 29.31
C GLY A 92 -30.48 9.58 30.74
N GLU A 93 -29.23 9.94 31.03
CA GLU A 93 -28.83 10.50 32.33
C GLU A 93 -29.32 11.94 32.51
N LEU A 94 -29.30 12.76 31.45
CA LEU A 94 -29.78 14.13 31.48
C LEU A 94 -31.30 14.17 31.68
N VAL A 95 -32.07 13.29 31.06
CA VAL A 95 -33.53 13.17 31.31
C VAL A 95 -33.84 12.95 32.79
N LYS A 96 -32.99 12.20 33.51
CA LYS A 96 -33.16 11.92 34.94
C LYS A 96 -32.54 12.98 35.86
N SER A 97 -31.79 13.94 35.31
CA SER A 97 -31.07 14.91 36.12
C SER A 97 -32.00 16.00 36.67
N ASN A 98 -31.58 16.62 37.77
CA ASN A 98 -32.26 17.79 38.34
C ASN A 98 -31.88 19.09 37.61
N GLU A 99 -31.12 19.01 36.52
CA GLU A 99 -30.79 20.17 35.68
C GLU A 99 -32.04 20.62 34.91
N TYR A 100 -32.21 21.92 34.75
CA TYR A 100 -33.42 22.53 34.19
C TYR A 100 -33.11 23.74 33.30
N GLY A 101 -34.16 24.36 32.78
CA GLY A 101 -34.08 25.63 32.09
C GLY A 101 -33.23 25.60 30.81
N THR A 102 -32.66 26.75 30.48
CA THR A 102 -31.86 26.96 29.28
C THR A 102 -30.50 26.26 29.36
N ASN A 103 -29.91 26.12 30.55
CA ASN A 103 -28.66 25.37 30.73
C ASN A 103 -28.83 23.88 30.38
N LYS A 104 -29.95 23.25 30.79
CA LYS A 104 -30.26 21.87 30.40
C LYS A 104 -30.35 21.71 28.88
N GLN A 105 -30.96 22.67 28.19
CA GLN A 105 -31.13 22.63 26.74
C GLN A 105 -29.77 22.67 26.02
N VAL A 106 -28.84 23.50 26.47
CA VAL A 106 -27.47 23.54 25.93
C VAL A 106 -26.75 22.22 26.16
N TRP A 107 -26.83 21.67 27.37
CA TRP A 107 -26.22 20.38 27.68
C TRP A 107 -26.80 19.27 26.80
N ASP A 108 -28.13 19.22 26.63
CA ASP A 108 -28.77 18.25 25.75
C ASP A 108 -28.28 18.39 24.30
N GLN A 109 -28.17 19.63 23.81
CA GLN A 109 -27.66 19.92 22.49
C GLN A 109 -26.18 19.51 22.33
N SER A 110 -25.35 19.64 23.38
CA SER A 110 -23.97 19.11 23.38
C SER A 110 -23.94 17.60 23.22
N VAL A 111 -24.82 16.88 23.91
CA VAL A 111 -24.92 15.42 23.82
C VAL A 111 -25.43 14.99 22.44
N ALA A 112 -26.39 15.72 21.87
CA ALA A 112 -26.97 15.45 20.56
C ALA A 112 -25.95 15.55 19.40
N THR A 113 -24.89 16.36 19.55
CA THR A 113 -23.80 16.42 18.55
C THR A 113 -23.16 15.06 18.30
N GLY A 114 -23.17 14.15 19.30
CA GLY A 114 -22.62 12.80 19.17
C GLY A 114 -23.32 11.98 18.08
N GLU A 115 -24.66 11.99 18.02
CA GLU A 115 -25.41 11.27 16.98
C GLU A 115 -25.17 11.87 15.58
N GLN A 116 -25.03 13.20 15.49
CA GLN A 116 -24.79 13.90 14.22
C GLN A 116 -23.39 13.59 13.67
N VAL A 117 -22.35 13.64 14.51
CA VAL A 117 -21.00 13.24 14.11
C VAL A 117 -20.96 11.74 13.79
N ALA A 118 -21.63 10.91 14.58
CA ALA A 118 -21.70 9.48 14.32
C ALA A 118 -22.31 9.16 12.95
N GLU A 119 -23.34 9.89 12.53
CA GLU A 119 -23.97 9.71 11.22
C GLU A 119 -23.00 9.99 10.06
N VAL A 120 -22.21 11.05 10.19
CA VAL A 120 -21.20 11.43 9.19
C VAL A 120 -20.14 10.34 9.04
N HIS A 121 -19.62 9.81 10.15
CA HIS A 121 -18.65 8.71 10.12
C HIS A 121 -19.26 7.38 9.66
N SER A 122 -20.52 7.11 10.02
CA SER A 122 -21.27 5.94 9.53
C SER A 122 -21.44 5.97 8.00
N THR A 123 -21.70 7.16 7.45
CA THR A 123 -21.83 7.39 6.01
C THR A 123 -20.50 7.15 5.27
N LEU A 124 -19.38 7.63 5.84
CA LEU A 124 -18.05 7.35 5.28
C LEU A 124 -17.75 5.85 5.29
N SER A 125 -17.97 5.17 6.41
CA SER A 125 -17.82 3.72 6.52
C SER A 125 -18.61 2.97 5.43
N SER A 126 -19.90 3.32 5.27
CA SER A 126 -20.77 2.69 4.27
C SER A 126 -20.30 3.00 2.84
N SER A 127 -19.86 4.22 2.57
CA SER A 127 -19.33 4.61 1.24
C SER A 127 -18.10 3.79 0.86
N LEU A 128 -17.22 3.51 1.84
CA LEU A 128 -16.08 2.63 1.64
C LEU A 128 -16.52 1.18 1.40
N SER A 129 -17.38 0.65 2.27
CA SER A 129 -17.83 -0.75 2.26
C SER A 129 -18.71 -1.11 1.06
N ASP A 130 -19.53 -0.18 0.59
CA ASP A 130 -20.57 -0.45 -0.40
C ASP A 130 -20.18 0.01 -1.81
N SER A 131 -19.23 0.94 -1.95
CA SER A 131 -18.78 1.45 -3.25
C SER A 131 -17.29 1.20 -3.51
N LEU A 132 -16.40 1.84 -2.74
CA LEU A 132 -14.97 1.86 -3.05
C LEU A 132 -14.34 0.45 -2.99
N ILE A 133 -14.59 -0.29 -1.90
CA ILE A 133 -14.03 -1.64 -1.69
C ILE A 133 -14.59 -2.64 -2.72
N PRO A 134 -15.91 -2.70 -3.00
CA PRO A 134 -16.46 -3.55 -4.05
C PRO A 134 -15.88 -3.25 -5.44
N LYS A 135 -15.74 -1.97 -5.80
CA LYS A 135 -15.11 -1.56 -7.08
C LYS A 135 -13.68 -2.06 -7.19
N LEU A 136 -12.88 -1.95 -6.14
CA LEU A 136 -11.50 -2.46 -6.09
C LEU A 136 -11.44 -3.99 -6.18
N ARG A 137 -12.31 -4.70 -5.45
CA ARG A 137 -12.42 -6.18 -5.53
C ARG A 137 -12.81 -6.64 -6.93
N GLN A 138 -13.77 -5.96 -7.56
CA GLN A 138 -14.26 -6.26 -8.90
C GLN A 138 -13.17 -6.01 -9.94
N TRP A 139 -12.50 -4.85 -9.90
CA TRP A 139 -11.37 -4.56 -10.79
C TRP A 139 -10.28 -5.62 -10.68
N ARG A 140 -9.95 -6.07 -9.46
CA ARG A 140 -8.96 -7.15 -9.26
C ARG A 140 -9.42 -8.45 -9.91
N LYS A 141 -10.69 -8.83 -9.73
CA LYS A 141 -11.27 -10.04 -10.34
C LYS A 141 -11.20 -9.98 -11.88
N ASP A 142 -11.53 -8.84 -12.47
CA ASP A 142 -11.60 -8.68 -13.92
C ASP A 142 -10.23 -8.62 -14.59
N ASN A 143 -9.21 -8.10 -13.90
CA ASN A 143 -7.87 -7.94 -14.46
C ASN A 143 -6.91 -9.09 -14.13
N TYR A 144 -7.25 -9.92 -13.14
CA TYR A 144 -6.40 -11.04 -12.68
C TYR A 144 -7.16 -12.37 -12.69
N GLU A 145 -7.60 -12.79 -13.88
CA GLU A 145 -8.24 -14.10 -14.05
C GLU A 145 -7.25 -15.23 -13.71
N LYS A 146 -7.63 -16.08 -12.75
CA LYS A 146 -6.82 -17.23 -12.33
C LYS A 146 -6.89 -18.36 -13.37
N SER A 147 -5.74 -18.97 -13.64
CA SER A 147 -5.64 -20.35 -14.12
C SER A 147 -5.55 -21.28 -12.89
N LEU A 148 -4.79 -22.38 -12.95
CA LEU A 148 -4.62 -23.32 -11.83
C LEU A 148 -3.63 -22.80 -10.75
N ILE A 149 -2.57 -22.09 -11.15
CA ILE A 149 -1.48 -21.66 -10.25
C ILE A 149 -1.07 -20.19 -10.49
N HIS A 150 -1.25 -19.67 -11.71
CA HIS A 150 -0.85 -18.31 -12.10
C HIS A 150 -1.99 -17.56 -12.78
N TYR A 151 -1.85 -16.25 -12.94
CA TYR A 151 -2.78 -15.41 -13.70
C TYR A 151 -2.61 -15.63 -15.20
N LYS A 152 -3.73 -15.74 -15.93
CA LYS A 152 -3.69 -16.06 -17.38
C LYS A 152 -2.83 -15.07 -18.17
N ILE A 153 -3.00 -13.77 -17.91
CA ILE A 153 -2.25 -12.71 -18.60
C ILE A 153 -0.74 -12.80 -18.35
N VAL A 154 -0.32 -13.21 -17.15
CA VAL A 154 1.10 -13.37 -16.81
C VAL A 154 1.70 -14.56 -17.56
N LYS A 155 0.98 -15.68 -17.64
CA LYS A 155 1.41 -16.84 -18.44
C LYS A 155 1.53 -16.51 -19.93
N GLU A 156 0.66 -15.65 -20.43
CA GLU A 156 0.69 -15.20 -21.82
C GLU A 156 1.94 -14.35 -22.09
N PHE A 157 2.25 -13.38 -21.22
CA PHE A 157 3.51 -12.63 -21.30
C PHE A 157 4.75 -13.51 -21.15
N GLU A 158 4.73 -14.50 -20.25
CA GLU A 158 5.84 -15.44 -20.06
C GLU A 158 6.11 -16.23 -21.34
N LYS A 159 5.06 -16.79 -21.95
CA LYS A 159 5.16 -17.51 -23.22
C LYS A 159 5.74 -16.60 -24.31
N ASP A 160 5.24 -15.38 -24.42
CA ASP A 160 5.68 -14.45 -25.46
C ASP A 160 7.14 -14.01 -25.27
N PHE A 161 7.61 -13.83 -24.03
CA PHE A 161 9.03 -13.60 -23.76
C PHE A 161 9.89 -14.82 -24.10
N ILE A 162 9.44 -16.03 -23.74
CA ILE A 162 10.14 -17.28 -24.09
C ILE A 162 10.28 -17.38 -25.61
N ASP A 163 9.20 -17.14 -26.35
CA ASP A 163 9.19 -17.22 -27.81
C ASP A 163 10.08 -16.13 -28.44
N ALA A 164 10.02 -14.88 -27.94
CA ALA A 164 10.87 -13.78 -28.40
C ALA A 164 12.38 -14.02 -28.11
N GLN A 165 12.71 -14.70 -27.02
CA GLN A 165 14.10 -14.95 -26.61
C GLN A 165 14.67 -16.27 -27.15
N LYS A 166 13.84 -17.18 -27.65
CA LYS A 166 14.22 -18.56 -28.01
C LYS A 166 15.39 -18.65 -29.00
N SER A 167 15.36 -17.91 -30.10
CA SER A 167 16.43 -17.95 -31.11
C SER A 167 17.72 -17.34 -30.58
N TRP A 168 17.60 -16.25 -29.80
CA TRP A 168 18.72 -15.58 -29.17
C TRP A 168 19.43 -16.47 -28.15
N SER A 169 18.68 -17.17 -27.28
CA SER A 169 19.25 -18.12 -26.31
C SER A 169 20.05 -19.23 -26.98
N LYS A 170 19.50 -19.84 -28.05
CA LYS A 170 20.22 -20.86 -28.84
C LYS A 170 21.52 -20.34 -29.45
N LEU A 171 21.51 -19.08 -29.89
CA LEU A 171 22.70 -18.46 -30.47
C LEU A 171 23.76 -18.17 -29.41
N LEU A 172 23.36 -17.75 -28.20
CA LEU A 172 24.26 -17.61 -27.07
C LEU A 172 24.87 -18.95 -26.61
N GLU A 173 24.10 -20.03 -26.62
CA GLU A 173 24.60 -21.39 -26.38
C GLU A 173 25.68 -21.77 -27.41
N LYS A 174 25.39 -21.59 -28.72
CA LYS A 174 26.35 -21.82 -29.81
C LYS A 174 27.62 -20.97 -29.68
N ILE A 175 27.48 -19.70 -29.28
CA ILE A 175 28.62 -18.80 -29.02
C ILE A 175 29.46 -19.34 -27.85
N SER A 176 28.83 -19.79 -26.77
CA SER A 176 29.51 -20.38 -25.60
C SER A 176 30.29 -21.64 -25.97
N GLU A 177 29.69 -22.54 -26.75
CA GLU A 177 30.33 -23.77 -27.23
C GLU A 177 31.54 -23.48 -28.13
N ASN A 178 31.40 -22.56 -29.10
CA ASN A 178 32.49 -22.16 -29.98
C ASN A 178 33.62 -21.45 -29.22
N LYS A 179 33.28 -20.61 -28.22
CA LYS A 179 34.25 -19.98 -27.33
C LYS A 179 35.04 -21.01 -26.54
N SER A 180 34.35 -22.00 -25.97
CA SER A 180 34.98 -23.11 -25.23
C SER A 180 35.94 -23.89 -26.11
N THR A 181 35.50 -24.23 -27.33
CA THR A 181 36.32 -24.94 -28.34
C THR A 181 37.56 -24.13 -28.72
N TYR A 182 37.40 -22.83 -28.97
CA TYR A 182 38.52 -21.93 -29.26
C TYR A 182 39.53 -21.85 -28.10
N TYR A 183 39.06 -21.74 -26.85
CA TYR A 183 39.94 -21.73 -25.69
C TYR A 183 40.65 -23.06 -25.44
N ALA A 184 39.97 -24.19 -25.67
CA ALA A 184 40.59 -25.51 -25.62
C ALA A 184 41.70 -25.64 -26.67
N ALA A 185 41.44 -25.24 -27.92
CA ALA A 185 42.45 -25.23 -28.98
C ALA A 185 43.65 -24.35 -28.58
N CYS A 186 43.41 -23.15 -28.05
CA CYS A 186 44.49 -22.25 -27.60
C CYS A 186 45.36 -22.88 -26.50
N LYS A 187 44.74 -23.61 -25.56
CA LYS A 187 45.46 -24.32 -24.51
C LYS A 187 46.30 -25.46 -25.10
N THR A 188 45.74 -26.24 -26.02
CA THR A 188 46.46 -27.32 -26.72
C THR A 188 47.65 -26.79 -27.50
N THR A 189 47.49 -25.70 -28.25
CA THR A 189 48.58 -25.07 -29.00
C THR A 189 49.70 -24.60 -28.08
N LYS A 190 49.38 -23.95 -26.95
CA LYS A 190 50.41 -23.54 -25.97
C LYS A 190 51.22 -24.74 -25.46
N LEU A 191 50.56 -25.85 -25.15
CA LEU A 191 51.24 -27.07 -24.71
C LEU A 191 52.09 -27.71 -25.83
N ALA A 192 51.59 -27.69 -27.07
CA ALA A 192 52.31 -28.23 -28.23
C ALA A 192 53.54 -27.38 -28.59
N ASP A 193 53.41 -26.05 -28.57
CA ASP A 193 54.51 -25.11 -28.80
C ASP A 193 55.59 -25.25 -27.70
N GLU A 194 55.18 -25.43 -26.44
CA GLU A 194 56.11 -25.63 -25.32
C GLU A 194 56.82 -26.99 -25.40
N ALA A 195 56.11 -28.05 -25.78
CA ALA A 195 56.70 -29.36 -26.04
C ALA A 195 57.67 -29.34 -27.22
N GLU A 196 57.37 -28.64 -28.31
CA GLU A 196 58.28 -28.44 -29.44
C GLU A 196 59.56 -27.69 -28.99
N ARG A 197 59.40 -26.63 -28.21
CA ARG A 197 60.51 -25.79 -27.72
C ARG A 197 61.46 -26.55 -26.80
N THR A 198 60.94 -27.47 -25.99
CA THR A 198 61.70 -28.23 -24.98
C THR A 198 62.22 -29.58 -25.48
N ALA A 199 61.90 -29.96 -26.72
CA ALA A 199 62.27 -31.25 -27.29
C ALA A 199 63.73 -31.32 -27.78
N SER A 200 64.28 -32.53 -27.77
CA SER A 200 65.58 -32.83 -28.39
C SER A 200 65.54 -32.70 -29.91
N GLU A 201 66.70 -32.51 -30.52
CA GLU A 201 66.86 -32.21 -31.95
C GLU A 201 66.22 -33.27 -32.88
N GLU A 202 66.25 -34.54 -32.46
CA GLU A 202 65.68 -35.69 -33.17
C GLU A 202 64.14 -35.77 -33.08
N GLN A 203 63.56 -35.26 -31.98
CA GLN A 203 62.10 -35.25 -31.73
C GLN A 203 61.42 -33.96 -32.21
N ARG A 204 62.19 -32.88 -32.33
CA ARG A 204 61.71 -31.53 -32.64
C ARG A 204 60.96 -31.46 -33.97
N LYS A 205 61.43 -32.16 -35.01
CA LYS A 205 60.75 -32.20 -36.32
C LYS A 205 59.34 -32.80 -36.24
N LYS A 206 59.15 -33.87 -35.45
CA LYS A 206 57.84 -34.53 -35.26
C LYS A 206 56.88 -33.69 -34.40
N LEU A 207 57.41 -32.93 -33.45
CA LEU A 207 56.62 -32.05 -32.59
C LEU A 207 56.25 -30.74 -33.29
N ALA A 208 57.08 -30.24 -34.20
CA ALA A 208 56.77 -29.10 -35.05
C ALA A 208 55.52 -29.33 -35.90
N ASP A 209 55.36 -30.51 -36.50
CA ASP A 209 54.15 -30.87 -37.26
C ASP A 209 52.90 -30.87 -36.37
N LYS A 210 53.02 -31.38 -35.13
CA LYS A 210 51.91 -31.38 -34.16
C LYS A 210 51.54 -29.96 -33.70
N ALA A 211 52.54 -29.13 -33.45
CA ALA A 211 52.34 -27.73 -33.08
C ALA A 211 51.68 -26.95 -34.24
N GLU A 212 52.09 -27.22 -35.48
CA GLU A 212 51.48 -26.63 -36.67
C GLU A 212 50.01 -27.03 -36.85
N VAL A 213 49.68 -28.31 -36.65
CA VAL A 213 48.27 -28.77 -36.66
C VAL A 213 47.47 -28.05 -35.57
N ALA A 214 47.98 -27.98 -34.35
CA ALA A 214 47.31 -27.29 -33.25
C ALA A 214 47.10 -25.78 -33.55
N ARG A 215 48.08 -25.11 -34.18
CA ARG A 215 47.95 -23.71 -34.62
C ARG A 215 46.84 -23.53 -35.67
N ARG A 216 46.71 -24.46 -36.62
CA ARG A 216 45.61 -24.44 -37.61
C ARG A 216 44.25 -24.66 -36.98
N GLU A 217 44.15 -25.57 -36.00
CA GLU A 217 42.91 -25.80 -35.24
C GLU A 217 42.45 -24.53 -34.50
N VAL A 218 43.37 -23.76 -33.92
CA VAL A 218 43.05 -22.45 -33.32
C VAL A 218 42.46 -21.50 -34.36
N GLY A 219 43.06 -21.42 -35.54
CA GLY A 219 42.54 -20.59 -36.64
C GLY A 219 41.11 -20.98 -37.03
N PHE A 220 40.86 -22.27 -37.23
CA PHE A 220 39.52 -22.78 -37.55
C PHE A 220 38.49 -22.49 -36.46
N ALA A 221 38.83 -22.79 -35.19
CA ALA A 221 37.95 -22.55 -34.05
C ALA A 221 37.66 -21.05 -33.86
N LYS A 222 38.65 -20.18 -34.09
CA LYS A 222 38.49 -18.73 -34.07
C LYS A 222 37.50 -18.27 -35.13
N THR A 223 37.66 -18.70 -36.38
CA THR A 223 36.73 -18.33 -37.46
C THR A 223 35.29 -18.77 -37.17
N LYS A 224 35.09 -19.97 -36.63
CA LYS A 224 33.75 -20.45 -36.21
C LYS A 224 33.16 -19.62 -35.08
N TYR A 225 33.97 -19.24 -34.10
CA TYR A 225 33.53 -18.36 -33.01
C TYR A 225 33.17 -16.95 -33.51
N GLU A 226 34.01 -16.34 -34.34
CA GLU A 226 33.74 -15.03 -34.96
C GLU A 226 32.48 -15.05 -35.84
N GLN A 227 32.26 -16.13 -36.59
CA GLN A 227 31.05 -16.31 -37.39
C GLN A 227 29.78 -16.34 -36.51
N ALA A 228 29.81 -17.06 -35.39
CA ALA A 228 28.67 -17.08 -34.45
C ALA A 228 28.42 -15.72 -33.79
N ILE A 229 29.48 -14.95 -33.48
CA ILE A 229 29.34 -13.58 -32.98
C ILE A 229 28.73 -12.64 -34.02
N ASN A 230 29.13 -12.76 -35.29
CA ASN A 230 28.57 -11.94 -36.36
C ASN A 230 27.10 -12.29 -36.63
N GLU A 231 26.73 -13.57 -36.61
CA GLU A 231 25.33 -14.01 -36.66
C GLU A 231 24.50 -13.36 -35.53
N ALA A 232 25.06 -13.26 -34.32
CA ALA A 232 24.38 -12.58 -33.21
C ALA A 232 24.26 -11.08 -33.42
N ARG A 233 25.28 -10.43 -33.99
CA ARG A 233 25.19 -9.00 -34.32
C ARG A 233 24.07 -8.72 -35.33
N GLU A 234 23.88 -9.60 -36.31
CA GLU A 234 22.81 -9.50 -37.31
C GLU A 234 21.42 -9.78 -36.73
N GLN A 235 21.28 -10.76 -35.83
CA GLN A 235 20.00 -11.11 -35.22
C GLN A 235 19.57 -10.17 -34.09
N ARG A 236 20.51 -9.45 -33.45
CA ARG A 236 20.26 -8.62 -32.27
C ARG A 236 19.12 -7.61 -32.46
N PRO A 237 19.02 -6.83 -33.56
CA PRO A 237 17.94 -5.86 -33.72
C PRO A 237 16.55 -6.50 -33.66
N ARG A 238 16.38 -7.67 -34.31
CA ARG A 238 15.11 -8.39 -34.29
C ARG A 238 14.77 -8.91 -32.90
N TYR A 239 15.75 -9.47 -32.19
CA TYR A 239 15.58 -9.91 -30.80
C TYR A 239 15.18 -8.75 -29.89
N GLU A 240 15.88 -7.62 -29.95
CA GLU A 240 15.57 -6.45 -29.13
C GLU A 240 14.16 -5.91 -29.41
N THR A 241 13.76 -5.83 -30.68
CA THR A 241 12.41 -5.39 -31.06
C THR A 241 11.35 -6.32 -30.48
N SER A 242 11.47 -7.64 -30.70
CA SER A 242 10.48 -8.60 -30.18
C SER A 242 10.41 -8.59 -28.66
N MET A 243 11.55 -8.48 -27.94
CA MET A 243 11.54 -8.35 -26.48
C MET A 243 10.88 -7.06 -25.99
N LYS A 244 11.13 -5.93 -26.68
CA LYS A 244 10.50 -4.63 -26.35
C LYS A 244 8.99 -4.66 -26.58
N GLU A 245 8.52 -5.29 -27.65
CA GLU A 245 7.07 -5.43 -27.92
C GLU A 245 6.32 -6.17 -26.80
N VAL A 246 6.91 -7.25 -26.26
CA VAL A 246 6.32 -7.95 -25.10
C VAL A 246 6.40 -7.06 -23.86
N PHE A 247 7.55 -6.41 -23.62
CA PHE A 247 7.74 -5.53 -22.46
C PHE A 247 6.75 -4.36 -22.44
N ASP A 248 6.50 -3.72 -23.58
CA ASP A 248 5.57 -2.59 -23.70
C ASP A 248 4.12 -3.01 -23.38
N ARG A 249 3.75 -4.26 -23.67
CA ARG A 249 2.46 -4.81 -23.21
C ARG A 249 2.43 -4.99 -21.69
N THR A 250 3.52 -5.44 -21.06
CA THR A 250 3.61 -5.48 -19.59
C THR A 250 3.55 -4.08 -18.97
N GLN A 251 4.13 -3.06 -19.63
CA GLN A 251 4.06 -1.66 -19.21
C GLN A 251 2.64 -1.10 -19.35
N THR A 252 1.93 -1.48 -20.40
CA THR A 252 0.53 -1.08 -20.61
C THR A 252 -0.39 -1.71 -19.57
N PHE A 253 -0.15 -2.97 -19.22
CA PHE A 253 -0.86 -3.65 -18.14
C PHE A 253 -0.60 -2.97 -16.78
N GLU A 254 0.66 -2.65 -16.48
CA GLU A 254 1.02 -1.93 -15.26
C GLU A 254 0.39 -0.52 -15.21
N ARG A 255 0.37 0.20 -16.33
CA ARG A 255 -0.26 1.52 -16.43
C ARG A 255 -1.72 1.48 -16.00
N LYS A 256 -2.50 0.50 -16.49
CA LYS A 256 -3.91 0.31 -16.09
C LYS A 256 -4.07 0.14 -14.58
N ARG A 257 -3.17 -0.61 -13.91
CA ARG A 257 -3.18 -0.75 -12.45
C ARG A 257 -2.91 0.59 -11.76
N LEU A 258 -1.88 1.30 -12.20
CA LEU A 258 -1.47 2.57 -11.57
C LEU A 258 -2.54 3.66 -11.74
N GLU A 259 -3.16 3.75 -12.92
CA GLU A 259 -4.28 4.66 -13.19
C GLU A 259 -5.48 4.33 -12.28
N PHE A 260 -5.86 3.06 -12.20
CA PHE A 260 -6.95 2.63 -11.31
C PHE A 260 -6.66 2.89 -9.83
N PHE A 261 -5.41 2.68 -9.37
CA PHE A 261 -5.01 3.00 -8.00
C PHE A 261 -5.10 4.51 -7.75
N LYS A 262 -4.64 5.33 -8.69
CA LYS A 262 -4.76 6.79 -8.61
C LYS A 262 -6.22 7.22 -8.49
N GLU A 263 -7.12 6.66 -9.30
CA GLU A 263 -8.56 6.92 -9.22
C GLU A 263 -9.16 6.48 -7.88
N THR A 264 -8.73 5.33 -7.35
CA THR A 264 -9.17 4.83 -6.04
C THR A 264 -8.75 5.79 -4.91
N PHE A 265 -7.52 6.31 -4.96
CA PHE A 265 -7.04 7.28 -3.97
C PHE A 265 -7.75 8.63 -4.09
N ASP A 266 -8.04 9.08 -5.31
CA ASP A 266 -8.82 10.30 -5.57
C ASP A 266 -10.26 10.16 -5.07
N GLU A 267 -10.90 9.02 -5.30
CA GLU A 267 -12.24 8.72 -4.77
C GLU A 267 -12.24 8.73 -3.24
N PHE A 268 -11.26 8.10 -2.60
CA PHE A 268 -11.10 8.15 -1.15
C PHE A 268 -10.90 9.58 -0.63
N TYR A 269 -10.05 10.38 -1.29
CA TYR A 269 -9.86 11.79 -0.94
C TYR A 269 -11.18 12.55 -0.97
N LYS A 270 -11.97 12.40 -2.05
CA LYS A 270 -13.29 13.05 -2.20
C LYS A 270 -14.28 12.63 -1.11
N LEU A 271 -14.27 11.36 -0.70
CA LEU A 271 -15.11 10.89 0.41
C LEU A 271 -14.75 11.61 1.73
N VAL A 272 -13.46 11.78 2.02
CA VAL A 272 -12.99 12.48 3.22
C VAL A 272 -13.26 14.00 3.14
N GLU A 273 -13.08 14.60 1.97
CA GLU A 273 -13.39 16.02 1.74
C GLU A 273 -14.89 16.30 1.94
N THR A 274 -15.75 15.44 1.38
CA THR A 274 -17.22 15.52 1.54
C THR A 274 -17.64 15.37 3.00
N MET A 275 -16.92 14.54 3.78
CA MET A 275 -17.15 14.38 5.22
C MET A 275 -16.89 15.68 6.02
N THR A 276 -15.97 16.54 5.56
CA THR A 276 -15.45 17.66 6.36
C THR A 276 -15.91 19.04 5.89
N GLN A 277 -15.82 19.36 4.60
CA GLN A 277 -16.02 20.72 4.10
C GLN A 277 -17.47 21.02 3.68
N ASP A 278 -18.15 20.03 3.09
CA ASP A 278 -19.49 20.21 2.51
C ASP A 278 -20.58 19.40 3.17
N ASN A 279 -20.31 18.89 4.37
CA ASN A 279 -21.27 18.08 5.09
C ASN A 279 -22.40 18.93 5.70
N SER A 280 -23.62 18.81 5.17
CA SER A 280 -24.80 19.53 5.64
C SER A 280 -25.19 19.17 7.09
N ILE A 281 -24.91 17.94 7.54
CA ILE A 281 -25.16 17.51 8.92
C ILE A 281 -24.24 18.26 9.88
N LEU A 282 -22.94 18.36 9.58
CA LEU A 282 -22.01 19.13 10.41
C LEU A 282 -22.31 20.62 10.41
N LYS A 283 -22.67 21.19 9.24
CA LYS A 283 -23.08 22.61 9.15
C LYS A 283 -24.30 22.88 10.02
N LYS A 284 -25.35 22.06 9.89
CA LYS A 284 -26.56 22.17 10.71
C LYS A 284 -26.28 21.95 12.20
N MET A 285 -25.47 20.96 12.56
CA MET A 285 -25.03 20.72 13.94
C MET A 285 -24.41 21.97 14.55
N ILE A 286 -23.48 22.61 13.83
CA ILE A 286 -22.80 23.82 14.30
C ILE A 286 -23.78 24.97 14.45
N GLU A 287 -24.72 25.14 13.51
CA GLU A 287 -25.77 26.16 13.57
C GLU A 287 -26.72 25.94 14.76
N ASP A 288 -27.26 24.73 14.92
CA ASP A 288 -28.13 24.36 16.04
C ASP A 288 -27.42 24.58 17.38
N TYR A 289 -26.14 24.18 17.49
CA TYR A 289 -25.34 24.37 18.70
C TYR A 289 -25.12 25.86 19.02
N LYS A 290 -24.82 26.68 18.00
CA LYS A 290 -24.68 28.14 18.16
C LYS A 290 -25.99 28.78 18.60
N THR A 291 -27.12 28.37 18.02
CA THR A 291 -28.44 28.85 18.42
C THR A 291 -28.72 28.49 19.87
N SER A 292 -28.49 27.24 20.27
CA SER A 292 -28.68 26.80 21.66
C SER A 292 -27.82 27.60 22.65
N LEU A 293 -26.55 27.84 22.32
CA LEU A 293 -25.68 28.71 23.13
C LEU A 293 -26.18 30.14 23.21
N SER A 294 -26.72 30.70 22.12
CA SER A 294 -27.26 32.06 22.11
C SER A 294 -28.54 32.21 22.94
N THR A 295 -29.30 31.12 23.10
CA THR A 295 -30.50 31.07 23.94
C THR A 295 -30.22 30.75 25.41
N HIS A 296 -28.98 30.42 25.76
CA HIS A 296 -28.58 30.17 27.14
C HIS A 296 -28.69 31.45 27.97
N ASN A 297 -29.53 31.43 29.00
CA ASN A 297 -29.87 32.60 29.79
C ASN A 297 -29.85 32.29 31.29
N ILE A 298 -28.75 32.68 31.92
CA ILE A 298 -28.51 32.48 33.35
C ILE A 298 -29.59 33.17 34.20
N GLU A 299 -29.94 34.42 33.88
CA GLU A 299 -30.92 35.18 34.66
C GLU A 299 -32.32 34.58 34.55
N GLN A 300 -32.70 34.06 33.38
CA GLN A 300 -33.95 33.35 33.20
C GLN A 300 -34.02 32.09 34.07
N ASP A 301 -32.94 31.30 34.13
CA ASP A 301 -32.90 30.07 34.91
C ASP A 301 -32.92 30.37 36.43
N LEU A 302 -32.22 31.41 36.87
CA LEU A 302 -32.26 31.89 38.27
C LEU A 302 -33.65 32.41 38.66
N THR A 303 -34.25 33.23 37.79
CA THR A 303 -35.60 33.80 38.02
C THR A 303 -36.63 32.68 38.12
N TRP A 304 -36.61 31.74 37.18
CA TRP A 304 -37.51 30.59 37.19
C TRP A 304 -37.39 29.78 38.49
N TRP A 305 -36.16 29.59 38.99
CA TRP A 305 -35.97 28.89 40.25
C TRP A 305 -36.57 29.63 41.45
N ASP A 306 -36.33 30.95 41.56
CA ASP A 306 -36.85 31.76 42.66
C ASP A 306 -38.38 31.82 42.66
N GLU A 307 -39.00 31.89 41.48
CA GLU A 307 -40.46 31.85 41.27
C GLU A 307 -41.09 30.52 41.70
N ASN A 308 -40.41 29.40 41.47
CA ASN A 308 -40.98 28.06 41.69
C ASN A 308 -40.59 27.44 43.04
N TYR A 309 -39.43 27.78 43.59
CA TYR A 309 -38.87 27.17 44.80
C TYR A 309 -38.26 28.17 45.79
N GLY A 310 -38.16 29.46 45.42
CA GLY A 310 -37.52 30.48 46.23
C GLY A 310 -38.48 31.43 46.92
N THR A 311 -38.03 32.67 47.05
CA THR A 311 -38.67 33.74 47.83
C THR A 311 -39.96 34.27 47.21
N GLN A 312 -40.17 34.03 45.91
CA GLN A 312 -41.37 34.43 45.19
C GLN A 312 -42.50 33.40 45.27
N THR A 313 -42.27 32.25 45.92
CA THR A 313 -43.32 31.25 46.14
C THR A 313 -44.37 31.74 47.14
N ASN A 314 -45.62 31.35 46.92
CA ASN A 314 -46.72 31.71 47.81
C ASN A 314 -46.54 31.07 49.20
N SER A 315 -46.23 31.90 50.19
CA SER A 315 -46.15 31.50 51.59
C SER A 315 -47.47 31.75 52.30
N ARG A 316 -47.95 30.75 53.05
CA ARG A 316 -49.05 30.93 54.00
C ARG A 316 -48.46 31.36 55.34
N TRP A 317 -48.58 32.64 55.63
CA TRP A 317 -48.13 33.18 56.91
C TRP A 317 -49.16 32.89 58.01
N PRO A 318 -48.72 32.70 59.27
CA PRO A 318 -49.65 32.50 60.37
C PRO A 318 -50.59 33.70 60.51
N GLU A 319 -51.89 33.41 60.50
CA GLU A 319 -52.95 34.37 60.80
C GLU A 319 -53.72 33.87 62.03
N PHE A 320 -54.47 34.77 62.68
CA PHE A 320 -55.31 34.39 63.80
C PHE A 320 -56.43 33.44 63.32
N GLU A 321 -56.53 32.26 63.95
CA GLU A 321 -57.62 31.30 63.69
C GLU A 321 -58.57 31.28 64.89
N GLU A 322 -59.88 31.49 64.64
CA GLU A 322 -60.89 31.34 65.67
C GLU A 322 -60.99 29.88 66.15
N CYS A 323 -61.19 29.70 67.45
CA CYS A 323 -61.39 28.38 68.05
C CYS A 323 -62.64 27.74 67.43
N ARG A 324 -62.48 26.58 66.79
CA ARG A 324 -63.61 25.81 66.27
C ARG A 324 -64.17 24.94 67.39
N ASP A 325 -65.48 25.06 67.63
CA ASP A 325 -66.23 24.24 68.61
C ASP A 325 -66.13 22.73 68.33
#